data_AF-A0A822Y513-F1
#
_entry.id   AF-A0A822Y513-F1
#
_cell.length_a   1.000
_cell.length_b   1.000
_cell.length_c   1.000
_cell.angle_alpha   90.00
_cell.angle_beta   90.00
_cell.angle_gamma   90.00
#
_symmetry.space_group_name_H-M   'P 1'
#
loop_
_entity.id
_entity.type
_entity.pdbx_description
1 polymer ?
#
loop_
_entity_poly.entity_id
_entity_poly.type
_entity_poly.pdbx_seq_one_letter_code
_entity_poly.pdbx_strand_id
1 'polypeptide(L)'
;MERTPGGASEPNSGEGPSATGGGGAEGSSAAPLSRYESQKRRDCAHVIEFLKYLDQFGKTKVHLTGCAYFGHPNPPAPCACPLKQAWGSLDALIGRLRAAYEENGGRPESNPFGARAVRIFLREVREGQAKARGIPYEKKRKRPTTTTTTMPANVSSAMTQAVDGGGGGSSSEAGAASVPPATTSV
;
A
#
# COMPACT_ATOMS: atom_id res chain seq x y z
N MET A 1 61.27 -46.99 -3.19
CA MET A 1 60.48 -47.97 -2.42
C MET A 1 59.06 -47.43 -2.37
N GLU A 2 57.99 -48.09 -2.80
CA GLU A 2 57.70 -49.46 -3.22
C GLU A 2 56.45 -49.38 -4.12
N ARG A 3 56.36 -50.29 -5.08
CA ARG A 3 55.24 -50.50 -6.01
C ARG A 3 54.47 -51.71 -5.50
N THR A 4 53.12 -51.73 -5.52
CA THR A 4 52.37 -52.96 -5.88
C THR A 4 50.87 -52.71 -6.16
N PRO A 5 50.31 -53.34 -7.22
CA PRO A 5 48.90 -53.36 -7.60
C PRO A 5 48.19 -54.72 -7.34
N GLY A 6 46.88 -54.80 -7.60
CA GLY A 6 46.07 -56.05 -7.74
C GLY A 6 44.58 -55.76 -7.52
N GLY A 7 43.60 -56.09 -8.36
CA GLY A 7 43.53 -57.01 -9.51
C GLY A 7 42.85 -58.33 -9.12
N ALA A 8 41.53 -58.46 -9.35
CA ALA A 8 40.82 -59.64 -9.92
C ALA A 8 39.31 -59.67 -9.59
N SER A 9 38.54 -60.07 -10.61
CA SER A 9 37.12 -60.46 -10.72
C SER A 9 36.84 -61.81 -9.98
N GLU A 10 35.64 -62.39 -9.79
CA GLU A 10 34.35 -62.45 -10.51
C GLU A 10 33.29 -63.25 -9.63
N PRO A 11 32.21 -63.88 -10.14
CA PRO A 11 30.79 -63.53 -9.96
C PRO A 11 30.00 -64.41 -8.96
N ASN A 12 28.74 -64.07 -8.67
CA ASN A 12 27.74 -65.10 -8.34
C ASN A 12 26.33 -64.72 -8.83
N SER A 13 25.76 -65.64 -9.62
CA SER A 13 24.41 -65.65 -10.16
C SER A 13 23.53 -66.57 -9.29
N GLY A 14 22.29 -66.18 -9.03
CA GLY A 14 21.35 -67.05 -8.32
C GLY A 14 19.95 -66.44 -8.20
N GLU A 15 19.18 -66.64 -9.27
CA GLU A 15 17.74 -67.00 -9.36
C GLU A 15 16.72 -66.48 -8.32
N GLY A 16 15.59 -65.96 -8.83
CA GLY A 16 14.44 -65.46 -8.07
C GLY A 16 13.50 -66.54 -7.50
N PRO A 17 12.32 -66.14 -6.98
CA PRO A 17 11.10 -66.48 -7.73
C PRO A 17 10.00 -65.41 -7.73
N SER A 18 9.08 -65.63 -8.68
CA SER A 18 7.85 -64.93 -9.04
C SER A 18 6.75 -64.83 -7.98
N ALA A 19 5.81 -63.93 -8.30
CA ALA A 19 4.41 -63.79 -7.85
C ALA A 19 4.22 -63.06 -6.51
N THR A 20 3.42 -62.00 -6.41
CA THR A 20 1.97 -62.00 -6.66
C THR A 20 1.46 -60.56 -6.75
N GLY A 21 0.41 -60.32 -7.56
CA GLY A 21 -0.19 -59.01 -7.80
C GLY A 21 -1.10 -58.46 -6.69
N GLY A 22 -1.65 -57.27 -6.99
CA GLY A 22 -2.60 -56.50 -6.18
C GLY A 22 -2.04 -55.10 -5.94
N GLY A 23 -2.39 -54.06 -6.70
CA GLY A 23 -3.76 -53.61 -6.92
C GLY A 23 -4.27 -52.95 -5.63
N GLY A 24 -4.03 -51.66 -5.44
CA GLY A 24 -4.50 -50.99 -4.21
C GLY A 24 -4.05 -49.55 -4.06
N ALA A 25 -4.80 -48.65 -4.68
CA ALA A 25 -4.90 -47.22 -4.38
C ALA A 25 -3.61 -46.40 -4.52
N GLU A 26 -3.36 -45.99 -5.77
CA GLU A 26 -2.89 -44.65 -6.08
C GLU A 26 -3.75 -43.66 -5.26
N GLY A 27 -3.18 -43.18 -4.15
CA GLY A 27 -3.74 -42.10 -3.36
C GLY A 27 -3.94 -40.89 -4.28
N SER A 28 -5.19 -40.63 -4.61
CA SER A 28 -5.62 -39.66 -5.61
C SER A 28 -4.87 -38.32 -5.44
N SER A 29 -4.09 -37.97 -6.45
CA SER A 29 -3.33 -36.72 -6.61
C SER A 29 -4.21 -35.47 -6.80
N ALA A 30 -5.45 -35.49 -6.29
CA ALA A 30 -6.44 -34.44 -6.48
C ALA A 30 -6.38 -33.30 -5.43
N ALA A 31 -5.33 -33.16 -4.61
CA ALA A 31 -5.39 -32.30 -3.41
C ALA A 31 -4.30 -31.23 -3.12
N PRO A 32 -3.35 -30.85 -4.00
CA PRO A 32 -2.39 -29.78 -3.65
C PRO A 32 -3.00 -28.36 -3.70
N LEU A 33 -3.87 -28.07 -4.68
CA LEU A 33 -4.42 -26.71 -4.86
C LEU A 33 -5.49 -26.36 -3.81
N SER A 34 -6.38 -27.29 -3.46
CA SER A 34 -7.45 -27.05 -2.47
C SER A 34 -6.91 -26.73 -1.07
N ARG A 35 -5.86 -27.45 -0.63
CA ARG A 35 -5.20 -27.20 0.66
C ARG A 35 -4.55 -25.82 0.70
N TYR A 36 -3.87 -25.47 -0.39
CA TYR A 36 -3.19 -24.19 -0.52
C TYR A 36 -4.17 -23.00 -0.61
N GLU A 37 -5.27 -23.12 -1.34
CA GLU A 37 -6.33 -22.11 -1.37
C GLU A 37 -7.02 -21.94 -0.01
N SER A 38 -7.22 -23.03 0.72
CA SER A 38 -7.79 -23.01 2.07
C SER A 38 -6.87 -22.30 3.07
N GLN A 39 -5.58 -22.62 3.05
CA GLN A 39 -4.57 -21.95 3.88
C GLN A 39 -4.50 -20.46 3.56
N LYS A 40 -4.39 -20.12 2.27
CA LYS A 40 -4.36 -18.73 1.82
C LYS A 40 -5.58 -17.95 2.30
N ARG A 41 -6.79 -18.53 2.24
CA ARG A 41 -8.01 -17.88 2.76
C ARG A 41 -7.94 -17.60 4.26
N ARG A 42 -7.42 -18.55 5.06
CA ARG A 42 -7.25 -18.37 6.50
C ARG A 42 -6.21 -17.28 6.82
N ASP A 43 -5.09 -17.28 6.11
CA ASP A 43 -4.05 -16.27 6.28
C ASP A 43 -4.57 -14.87 5.94
N CYS A 44 -5.32 -14.74 4.83
CA CYS A 44 -5.95 -13.46 4.46
C CYS A 44 -6.99 -13.00 5.48
N ALA A 45 -7.73 -13.93 6.09
CA ALA A 45 -8.68 -13.60 7.14
C ALA A 45 -7.97 -13.05 8.38
N HIS A 46 -6.85 -13.67 8.79
CA HIS A 46 -6.02 -13.15 9.88
C HIS A 46 -5.43 -11.77 9.57
N VAL A 47 -5.01 -11.52 8.33
CA VAL A 47 -4.56 -10.18 7.92
C VAL A 47 -5.67 -9.14 8.10
N ILE A 48 -6.91 -9.46 7.71
CA ILE A 48 -8.05 -8.54 7.89
C ILE A 48 -8.34 -8.29 9.37
N GLU A 49 -8.28 -9.32 10.20
CA GLU A 49 -8.46 -9.19 11.65
C GLU A 49 -7.38 -8.31 12.28
N PHE A 50 -6.12 -8.52 11.89
CA PHE A 50 -5.01 -7.66 12.29
C PHE A 50 -5.22 -6.19 11.87
N LEU A 51 -5.68 -5.94 10.65
CA LEU A 51 -5.99 -4.57 10.22
C LEU A 51 -7.15 -3.94 11.00
N LYS A 52 -8.20 -4.71 11.35
CA LYS A 52 -9.30 -4.23 12.20
C LYS A 52 -8.83 -3.88 13.60
N TYR A 53 -7.89 -4.65 14.15
CA TYR A 53 -7.25 -4.34 15.42
C TYR A 53 -6.43 -3.05 15.34
N LEU A 54 -5.57 -2.90 14.32
CA LEU A 54 -4.79 -1.67 14.11
C LEU A 54 -5.66 -0.43 13.88
N ASP A 55 -6.84 -0.60 13.28
CA ASP A 55 -7.79 0.49 13.05
C ASP A 55 -8.29 1.13 14.35
N GLN A 56 -8.18 0.48 15.51
CA GLN A 56 -8.63 1.00 16.79
C GLN A 56 -7.69 2.06 17.39
N PHE A 57 -6.41 2.06 17.00
CA PHE A 57 -5.35 2.87 17.62
C PHE A 57 -4.97 4.12 16.82
N GLY A 58 -5.95 4.75 16.18
CA GLY A 58 -5.68 5.91 15.35
C GLY A 58 -6.00 7.25 15.98
N LYS A 59 -5.72 8.31 15.20
CA LYS A 59 -5.98 9.71 15.58
C LYS A 59 -7.12 10.34 14.77
N THR A 60 -7.68 9.62 13.81
CA THR A 60 -8.69 10.16 12.90
C THR A 60 -10.07 9.96 13.50
N LYS A 61 -10.86 11.04 13.66
CA LYS A 61 -12.27 10.91 14.07
C LYS A 61 -13.10 10.29 12.94
N VAL A 62 -13.80 9.19 13.24
CA VAL A 62 -14.72 8.54 12.29
C VAL A 62 -16.11 8.49 12.92
N HIS A 63 -17.02 9.29 12.36
CA HIS A 63 -18.38 9.39 12.87
C HIS A 63 -19.19 8.12 12.60
N LEU A 64 -19.90 7.65 13.63
CA LEU A 64 -20.87 6.56 13.49
C LEU A 64 -22.08 7.06 12.69
N THR A 65 -22.79 6.18 12.00
CA THR A 65 -23.95 6.56 11.16
C THR A 65 -25.05 7.27 11.95
N GLY A 66 -25.20 6.99 13.25
CA GLY A 66 -26.15 7.70 14.13
C GLY A 66 -25.63 9.01 14.74
N CYS A 67 -24.41 9.46 14.39
CA CYS A 67 -23.85 10.70 14.91
C CYS A 67 -24.41 11.90 14.14
N ALA A 68 -24.79 12.97 14.85
CA ALA A 68 -25.25 14.23 14.25
C ALA A 68 -24.24 14.88 13.29
N TYR A 69 -22.95 14.53 13.42
CA TYR A 69 -21.87 15.04 12.58
C TYR A 69 -21.45 14.08 11.46
N PHE A 70 -22.18 12.97 11.25
CA PHE A 70 -21.89 12.06 10.16
C PHE A 70 -22.00 12.79 8.82
N GLY A 71 -20.94 12.75 8.01
CA GLY A 71 -20.92 13.46 6.73
C GLY A 71 -20.62 14.95 6.82
N HIS A 72 -20.21 15.48 7.98
CA HIS A 72 -19.78 16.87 8.13
C HIS A 72 -18.23 16.97 8.16
N PRO A 73 -17.60 17.65 7.18
CA PRO A 73 -16.12 17.78 7.13
C PRO A 73 -15.54 18.69 8.20
N ASN A 74 -16.30 19.67 8.68
CA ASN A 74 -15.92 20.55 9.77
C ASN A 74 -17.05 20.60 10.82
N PRO A 75 -17.10 19.64 11.76
CA PRO A 75 -18.16 19.59 12.74
C PRO A 75 -18.04 20.75 13.75
N PRO A 76 -19.14 21.45 14.09
CA PRO A 76 -19.11 22.63 14.95
C PRO A 76 -18.86 22.33 16.44
N ALA A 77 -18.91 21.07 16.86
CA ALA A 77 -18.69 20.64 18.23
C ALA A 77 -18.11 19.21 18.30
N PRO A 78 -17.44 18.83 19.40
CA PRO A 78 -16.86 17.50 19.57
C PRO A 78 -17.94 16.42 19.76
N CYS A 79 -17.61 15.17 19.44
CA CYS A 79 -18.49 14.00 19.71
C CYS A 79 -17.72 12.84 20.33
N ALA A 80 -18.45 11.86 20.86
CA ALA A 80 -17.89 10.64 21.45
C ALA A 80 -17.54 9.54 20.43
N CYS A 81 -17.56 9.82 19.12
CA CYS A 81 -17.26 8.80 18.10
C CYS A 81 -15.83 8.25 18.25
N PRO A 82 -15.57 7.00 17.86
CA PRO A 82 -14.24 6.40 18.00
C PRO A 82 -13.18 7.14 17.17
N LEU A 83 -11.95 7.08 17.64
CA LEU A 83 -10.77 7.43 16.86
C LEU A 83 -10.29 6.17 16.13
N LYS A 84 -9.98 6.33 14.85
CA LYS A 84 -9.57 5.25 13.98
C LYS A 84 -8.31 5.57 13.19
N GLN A 85 -7.62 4.55 12.73
CA GLN A 85 -6.41 4.71 11.93
C GLN A 85 -6.77 5.40 10.62
N ALA A 86 -5.94 6.31 10.13
CA ALA A 86 -6.19 6.88 8.80
C ALA A 86 -6.10 5.75 7.75
N TRP A 87 -7.07 5.65 6.83
CA TRP A 87 -7.07 4.57 5.83
C TRP A 87 -5.76 4.50 5.04
N GLY A 88 -5.15 5.65 4.74
CA GLY A 88 -3.87 5.73 4.03
C GLY A 88 -2.69 5.11 4.81
N SER A 89 -2.71 5.14 6.14
CA SER A 89 -1.70 4.47 6.97
C SER A 89 -1.82 2.95 6.89
N LEU A 90 -3.05 2.42 6.87
CA LEU A 90 -3.32 0.99 6.71
C LEU A 90 -2.90 0.51 5.30
N ASP A 91 -3.24 1.28 4.27
CA ASP A 91 -2.87 0.99 2.88
C ASP A 91 -1.33 0.98 2.70
N ALA A 92 -0.64 1.98 3.25
CA ALA A 92 0.81 2.04 3.22
C ALA A 92 1.47 0.86 3.96
N LEU A 93 0.90 0.43 5.09
CA LEU A 93 1.38 -0.75 5.82
C LEU A 93 1.25 -2.02 4.96
N ILE A 94 0.09 -2.24 4.33
CA ILE A 94 -0.13 -3.39 3.45
C ILE A 94 0.80 -3.35 2.24
N GLY A 95 1.05 -2.17 1.68
CA GLY A 95 2.03 -1.99 0.61
C GLY A 95 3.44 -2.46 1.02
N ARG A 96 3.90 -2.05 2.21
CA ARG A 96 5.21 -2.49 2.74
C ARG A 96 5.26 -3.99 3.03
N LEU A 97 4.21 -4.55 3.63
CA LEU A 97 4.15 -5.99 3.92
C LEU A 97 4.10 -6.85 2.65
N ARG A 98 3.42 -6.36 1.60
CA ARG A 98 3.43 -7.03 0.30
C ARG A 98 4.82 -7.08 -0.30
N ALA A 99 5.52 -5.94 -0.32
CA ALA A 99 6.89 -5.85 -0.82
C ALA A 99 7.86 -6.73 -0.02
N ALA A 100 7.77 -6.69 1.32
CA ALA A 100 8.58 -7.53 2.18
C ALA A 100 8.35 -9.03 1.92
N TYR A 101 7.10 -9.45 1.65
CA TYR A 101 6.81 -10.84 1.32
C TYR A 101 7.49 -11.29 0.02
N GLU A 102 7.48 -10.44 -1.01
CA GLU A 102 8.12 -10.72 -2.30
C GLU A 102 9.65 -10.73 -2.19
N GLU A 103 10.23 -9.83 -1.39
CA GLU A 103 11.67 -9.77 -1.11
C GLU A 103 12.16 -11.01 -0.35
N ASN A 104 11.31 -11.62 0.48
CA ASN A 104 11.61 -12.88 1.19
C ASN A 104 11.36 -14.14 0.33
N GLY A 105 11.25 -14.01 -1.00
CA GLY A 105 11.06 -15.12 -1.93
C GLY A 105 9.60 -15.58 -2.09
N GLY A 106 8.65 -14.81 -1.56
CA GLY A 106 7.22 -15.08 -1.71
C GLY A 106 6.71 -14.78 -3.13
N ARG A 107 5.81 -15.62 -3.65
CA ARG A 107 5.19 -15.40 -4.95
C ARG A 107 4.03 -14.40 -4.86
N PRO A 108 3.81 -13.53 -5.85
CA PRO A 108 2.69 -12.58 -5.81
C PRO A 108 1.32 -13.28 -5.77
N GLU A 109 1.21 -14.47 -6.36
CA GLU A 109 -0.02 -15.29 -6.33
C GLU A 109 -0.28 -15.92 -4.96
N SER A 110 0.75 -16.15 -4.14
CA SER A 110 0.63 -16.72 -2.79
C SER A 110 0.39 -15.68 -1.71
N ASN A 111 0.65 -14.41 -2.05
CA ASN A 111 0.74 -13.35 -1.09
C ASN A 111 -0.59 -13.07 -0.36
N PRO A 112 -0.65 -13.24 0.98
CA PRO A 112 -1.87 -12.97 1.74
C PRO A 112 -2.20 -11.46 1.81
N PHE A 113 -1.20 -10.58 1.75
CA PHE A 113 -1.36 -9.12 1.70
C PHE A 113 -1.79 -8.62 0.30
N GLY A 114 -1.60 -9.45 -0.73
CA GLY A 114 -2.06 -9.22 -2.11
C GLY A 114 -3.50 -9.66 -2.39
N ALA A 115 -4.12 -10.37 -1.45
CA ALA A 115 -5.39 -11.02 -1.69
C ALA A 115 -6.56 -10.06 -1.96
N ARG A 116 -7.51 -10.51 -2.77
CA ARG A 116 -8.71 -9.74 -3.13
C ARG A 116 -9.51 -9.30 -1.89
N ALA A 117 -9.62 -10.16 -0.89
CA ALA A 117 -10.34 -9.86 0.36
C ALA A 117 -9.74 -8.65 1.09
N VAL A 118 -8.41 -8.58 1.18
CA VAL A 118 -7.70 -7.43 1.80
C VAL A 118 -7.93 -6.15 1.02
N ARG A 119 -7.88 -6.21 -0.32
CA ARG A 119 -8.16 -5.05 -1.19
C ARG A 119 -9.58 -4.52 -1.06
N ILE A 120 -10.56 -5.40 -0.91
CA ILE A 120 -11.96 -5.03 -0.70
C ILE A 120 -12.12 -4.37 0.68
N PHE A 121 -11.54 -4.97 1.72
CA PHE A 121 -11.56 -4.41 3.06
C PHE A 121 -10.99 -2.99 3.11
N LEU A 122 -9.82 -2.74 2.50
CA LEU A 122 -9.23 -1.39 2.46
C LEU A 122 -10.10 -0.39 1.70
N ARG A 123 -10.80 -0.82 0.64
CA ARG A 123 -11.78 0.00 -0.09
C ARG A 123 -12.96 0.37 0.79
N GLU A 124 -13.54 -0.60 1.49
CA GLU A 124 -14.65 -0.38 2.42
C GLU A 124 -14.26 0.57 3.56
N VAL A 125 -13.04 0.43 4.12
CA VAL A 125 -12.52 1.36 5.12
C VAL A 125 -12.40 2.77 4.55
N ARG A 126 -11.82 2.92 3.36
CA ARG A 126 -11.69 4.22 2.69
C ARG A 126 -13.04 4.88 2.45
N GLU A 127 -14.01 4.13 1.93
CA GLU A 127 -15.36 4.62 1.63
C GLU A 127 -16.13 4.96 2.91
N GLY A 128 -16.05 4.10 3.93
CA GLY A 128 -16.64 4.33 5.24
C GLY A 128 -16.09 5.58 5.92
N GLN A 129 -14.77 5.79 5.88
CA GLN A 129 -14.14 7.00 6.42
C GLN A 129 -14.51 8.26 5.63
N ALA A 130 -14.50 8.20 4.30
CA ALA A 130 -14.86 9.34 3.45
C ALA A 130 -16.32 9.77 3.70
N LYS A 131 -17.24 8.80 3.75
CA LYS A 131 -18.65 9.04 4.04
C LYS A 131 -18.86 9.60 5.45
N ALA A 132 -18.23 9.00 6.45
CA ALA A 132 -18.34 9.45 7.85
C ALA A 132 -17.79 10.86 8.07
N ARG A 133 -16.71 11.22 7.37
CA ARG A 133 -16.07 12.54 7.46
C ARG A 133 -16.64 13.56 6.49
N GLY A 134 -17.57 13.18 5.62
CA GLY A 134 -18.18 14.13 4.68
C GLY A 134 -17.20 14.76 3.72
N ILE A 135 -16.11 14.07 3.36
CA ILE A 135 -15.16 14.54 2.35
C ILE A 135 -15.63 13.92 1.03
N PRO A 136 -16.33 14.67 0.15
CA PRO A 136 -16.62 14.17 -1.17
C PRO A 136 -15.27 14.01 -1.88
N TYR A 137 -15.00 12.83 -2.41
CA TYR A 137 -13.90 12.65 -3.36
C TYR A 137 -14.34 13.23 -4.71
N GLU A 138 -14.72 14.51 -4.73
CA GLU A 138 -14.80 15.20 -6.01
C GLU A 138 -13.37 15.32 -6.50
N LYS A 139 -13.16 14.80 -7.71
CA LYS A 139 -11.91 14.92 -8.41
C LYS A 139 -11.75 16.41 -8.73
N LYS A 140 -11.28 17.21 -7.76
CA LYS A 140 -10.54 18.43 -8.06
C LYS A 140 -9.19 17.99 -8.59
N ARG A 141 -9.25 17.44 -9.80
CA ARG A 141 -8.20 17.39 -10.80
C ARG A 141 -7.73 18.83 -10.89
N LYS A 142 -6.66 19.17 -10.17
CA LYS A 142 -5.87 20.34 -10.50
C LYS A 142 -5.40 20.09 -11.92
N ARG A 143 -6.13 20.67 -12.88
CA ARG A 143 -5.64 20.89 -14.23
C ARG A 143 -4.28 21.56 -14.02
N PRO A 144 -3.16 20.99 -14.50
CA PRO A 144 -1.97 21.78 -14.67
C PRO A 144 -2.40 22.94 -15.56
N THR A 145 -2.34 24.17 -15.06
CA THR A 145 -2.38 25.35 -15.92
C THR A 145 -1.12 25.25 -16.77
N THR A 146 -1.24 24.60 -17.92
CA THR A 146 -0.30 24.77 -19.00
C THR A 146 -0.51 26.20 -19.45
N THR A 147 0.38 27.08 -18.99
CA THR A 147 0.59 28.39 -19.60
C THR A 147 1.11 28.10 -21.01
N THR A 148 0.19 27.90 -21.95
CA THR A 148 0.52 27.91 -23.37
C THR A 148 0.75 29.37 -23.72
N THR A 149 2.03 29.75 -23.79
CA THR A 149 2.49 30.90 -24.59
C THR A 149 2.01 30.69 -26.02
N THR A 150 1.01 31.46 -26.45
CA THR A 150 0.67 31.61 -27.86
C THR A 150 0.70 33.09 -28.18
N MET A 151 1.73 33.49 -28.92
CA MET A 151 1.86 34.79 -29.55
C MET A 151 0.67 35.06 -30.48
N PRO A 152 0.09 36.26 -30.53
CA PRO A 152 -0.61 36.73 -31.72
C PRO A 152 0.33 37.59 -32.57
N ALA A 153 0.43 37.26 -33.86
CA ALA A 153 1.08 38.06 -34.89
C ALA A 153 0.04 38.86 -35.69
N ASN A 154 0.35 40.16 -35.90
CA ASN A 154 -0.09 41.06 -36.98
C ASN A 154 -1.58 41.56 -36.97
N VAL A 155 -1.99 42.80 -37.27
CA VAL A 155 -1.37 44.04 -37.79
C VAL A 155 -2.40 45.22 -37.75
N SER A 156 -1.95 46.42 -37.29
CA SER A 156 -2.40 47.82 -37.59
C SER A 156 -3.86 48.28 -37.34
N SER A 157 -4.20 49.52 -36.93
CA SER A 157 -3.52 50.78 -36.54
C SER A 157 -4.59 51.74 -35.96
N ALA A 158 -4.28 52.55 -34.95
CA ALA A 158 -4.59 54.00 -34.88
C ALA A 158 -4.32 54.63 -33.49
N MET A 159 -3.42 55.62 -33.52
CA MET A 159 -3.04 56.69 -32.58
C MET A 159 -4.12 57.24 -31.61
N THR A 160 -3.74 57.47 -30.35
CA THR A 160 -3.87 58.76 -29.62
C THR A 160 -2.91 58.82 -28.43
N GLN A 161 -2.24 59.97 -28.26
CA GLN A 161 -1.28 60.32 -27.20
C GLN A 161 -1.97 60.62 -25.85
N ALA A 162 -1.30 60.35 -24.73
CA ALA A 162 -1.42 61.10 -23.48
C ALA A 162 -0.25 60.77 -22.54
N VAL A 163 0.01 61.66 -21.58
CA VAL A 163 1.28 62.05 -21.00
C VAL A 163 1.58 61.46 -19.61
N ASP A 164 2.89 61.47 -19.27
CA ASP A 164 3.55 61.78 -17.99
C ASP A 164 3.37 60.92 -16.71
N GLY A 165 4.52 60.74 -16.01
CA GLY A 165 4.65 60.36 -14.59
C GLY A 165 5.21 58.94 -14.37
N GLY A 166 6.40 58.66 -13.83
CA GLY A 166 7.31 59.46 -13.01
C GLY A 166 7.57 58.75 -11.67
N GLY A 167 8.76 58.16 -11.50
CA GLY A 167 9.38 57.77 -10.20
C GLY A 167 8.86 56.47 -9.55
N GLY A 168 9.65 55.62 -8.91
CA GLY A 168 11.06 55.66 -8.52
C GLY A 168 11.24 54.85 -7.21
N GLY A 169 12.20 53.91 -7.18
CA GLY A 169 12.82 53.28 -5.98
C GLY A 169 11.90 52.54 -5.00
N SER A 170 12.35 51.68 -4.10
CA SER A 170 13.65 51.10 -3.79
C SER A 170 13.46 50.21 -2.55
N SER A 171 14.24 49.13 -2.46
CA SER A 171 14.82 48.56 -1.22
C SER A 171 13.88 47.91 -0.19
N SER A 172 13.97 46.60 0.05
CA SER A 172 14.91 45.91 0.98
C SER A 172 14.24 45.73 2.35
N GLU A 173 14.13 44.50 2.85
CA GLU A 173 14.82 44.11 4.09
C GLU A 173 14.57 42.64 4.48
N ALA A 174 15.66 42.00 4.87
CA ALA A 174 15.77 40.65 5.35
C ALA A 174 15.44 40.60 6.85
N GLY A 175 14.69 39.56 7.26
CA GLY A 175 14.49 39.22 8.66
C GLY A 175 14.88 37.77 8.91
N ALA A 176 16.15 37.55 9.26
CA ALA A 176 16.68 36.32 9.82
C ALA A 176 16.88 36.50 11.33
N ALA A 177 16.54 35.47 12.12
CA ALA A 177 16.93 35.15 13.51
C ALA A 177 15.71 34.53 14.23
N SER A 178 15.81 33.57 15.14
CA SER A 178 16.94 32.82 15.70
C SER A 178 16.35 31.61 16.42
N VAL A 179 17.10 30.49 16.42
CA VAL A 179 16.81 29.28 17.19
C VAL A 179 17.44 29.40 18.59
N PRO A 180 16.79 28.96 19.68
CA PRO A 180 17.46 28.76 20.96
C PRO A 180 17.96 27.30 21.12
N PRO A 181 19.16 27.07 21.71
CA PRO A 181 19.66 25.73 21.97
C PRO A 181 19.12 25.11 23.27
N ALA A 182 19.11 23.79 23.27
CA ALA A 182 18.68 22.91 24.34
C ALA A 182 19.63 22.94 25.55
N THR A 183 19.05 22.87 26.76
CA THR A 183 19.77 22.66 28.01
C THR A 183 19.64 21.19 28.44
N THR A 184 20.76 20.48 28.43
CA THR A 184 20.95 19.20 29.13
C THR A 184 21.17 19.50 30.61
N SER A 185 20.54 18.75 31.51
CA SER A 185 20.95 18.65 32.90
C SER A 185 21.06 17.19 33.31
N VAL A 186 22.10 16.97 34.09
CA VAL A 186 22.65 15.73 34.65
C VAL A 186 21.73 15.04 35.64
#